data_AF-A0A6G3WKU3-F1
#
_entry.id   AF-A0A6G3WKU3-F1
#
_cell.length_a   1.000
_cell.length_b   1.000
_cell.length_c   1.000
_cell.angle_alpha   90.00
_cell.angle_beta   90.00
_cell.angle_gamma   90.00
#
_symmetry.space_group_name_H-M   'P 1'
#
loop_
_entity.id
_entity.type
_entity.pdbx_description
1 polymer ?
#
loop_
_entity_poly.entity_id
_entity_poly.type
_entity_poly.pdbx_seq_one_letter_code
_entity_poly.pdbx_strand_id
1 'polypeptide(L)'
;DFLRDVRGMFAIILWDRARGQLVLARDRFGIKPLYYHRTDQRIVMSSEIKALFADPTTPRRFAWDRALSVPLAAAAPRFSPEQMCTWFEGVESVPAATVLRVDLRDGRTTEHRYWELPTEADESTSAEGFIERYGDLLEESVQDCATADTELGLFLSGGIDSSIVLALARKRAEGLHTFTALSGGTRDNGDAEHSSWLARQWGIPNHQVLFEPGLTPTPEQ
;
A
#
# COMPACT_ATOMS: atom_id res chain seq x y z
N ASP A 1 8.06 -18.47 -8.95
CA ASP A 1 8.86 -17.93 -10.06
C ASP A 1 8.20 -16.75 -10.73
N PHE A 2 7.09 -16.90 -11.47
CA PHE A 2 6.39 -15.77 -12.13
C PHE A 2 6.24 -14.48 -11.28
N LEU A 3 5.82 -14.59 -10.01
CA LEU A 3 5.61 -13.42 -9.15
C LEU A 3 6.89 -12.63 -8.82
N ARG A 4 8.09 -13.21 -9.05
CA ARG A 4 9.35 -12.46 -8.93
C ARG A 4 9.44 -11.33 -9.93
N ASP A 5 8.87 -11.50 -11.12
CA ASP A 5 8.97 -10.52 -12.21
C ASP A 5 7.80 -9.53 -12.23
N VAL A 6 6.74 -9.79 -11.45
CA VAL A 6 5.59 -8.88 -11.35
C VAL A 6 5.96 -7.66 -10.50
N ARG A 7 5.92 -6.49 -11.13
CA ARG A 7 6.02 -5.17 -10.47
C ARG A 7 4.62 -4.56 -10.38
N GLY A 8 4.14 -4.26 -9.17
CA GLY A 8 2.83 -3.64 -8.97
C GLY A 8 2.21 -3.94 -7.60
N MET A 9 1.00 -3.44 -7.40
CA MET A 9 0.21 -3.62 -6.18
C MET A 9 -0.88 -4.66 -6.43
N PHE A 10 -0.87 -5.79 -5.73
CA PHE A 10 -1.82 -6.87 -6.01
C PHE A 10 -2.10 -7.77 -4.79
N ALA A 11 -3.30 -8.33 -4.80
CA ALA A 11 -3.71 -9.45 -3.97
C ALA A 11 -4.38 -10.47 -4.90
N ILE A 12 -3.85 -11.70 -4.95
CA ILE A 12 -4.32 -12.76 -5.85
C ILE A 12 -4.95 -13.86 -5.02
N ILE A 13 -6.10 -14.35 -5.48
CA ILE A 13 -6.75 -15.56 -5.00
C ILE A 13 -6.96 -16.47 -6.21
N LEU A 14 -6.38 -17.66 -6.17
CA LEU A 14 -6.52 -18.66 -7.22
C LEU A 14 -6.98 -19.98 -6.61
N TRP A 15 -8.10 -20.50 -7.11
CA TRP A 15 -8.57 -21.84 -6.79
C TRP A 15 -8.16 -22.82 -7.89
N ASP A 16 -7.14 -23.63 -7.62
CA ASP A 16 -6.73 -24.73 -8.49
C ASP A 16 -7.56 -25.98 -8.16
N ARG A 17 -8.65 -26.16 -8.91
CA ARG A 17 -9.56 -27.31 -8.78
C ARG A 17 -8.88 -28.64 -9.06
N ALA A 18 -7.96 -28.68 -10.02
CA ALA A 18 -7.30 -29.92 -10.45
C ALA A 18 -6.37 -30.45 -9.36
N ARG A 19 -5.69 -29.54 -8.64
CA ARG A 19 -4.82 -29.90 -7.50
C ARG A 19 -5.54 -29.90 -6.15
N GLY A 20 -6.77 -29.38 -6.09
CA GLY A 20 -7.50 -29.21 -4.83
C GLY A 20 -6.83 -28.19 -3.91
N GLN A 21 -6.31 -27.09 -4.47
CA GLN A 21 -5.52 -26.10 -3.75
C GLN A 21 -6.10 -24.70 -3.88
N LEU A 22 -5.98 -23.94 -2.81
CA LEU A 22 -6.21 -22.51 -2.79
C LEU A 22 -4.85 -21.81 -2.68
N VAL A 23 -4.60 -20.84 -3.55
CA VAL A 23 -3.34 -20.09 -3.61
C VAL A 23 -3.66 -18.62 -3.38
N LEU A 24 -3.07 -18.04 -2.34
CA LEU A 24 -3.16 -16.62 -2.02
C LEU A 24 -1.79 -15.99 -2.21
N ALA A 25 -1.71 -14.82 -2.83
CA ALA A 25 -0.45 -14.10 -2.96
C ALA A 25 -0.63 -12.60 -2.78
N ARG A 26 0.31 -11.97 -2.08
CA ARG A 26 0.38 -10.50 -1.95
C ARG A 26 1.62 -9.95 -2.66
N ASP A 27 1.51 -8.70 -3.10
CA ASP A 27 2.62 -7.96 -3.68
C ASP A 27 3.81 -7.79 -2.71
N ARG A 28 4.95 -7.36 -3.25
CA ARG A 28 6.25 -7.28 -2.59
C ARG A 28 6.22 -6.51 -1.27
N PHE A 29 5.42 -5.44 -1.21
CA PHE A 29 5.30 -4.58 -0.03
C PHE A 29 4.01 -4.82 0.74
N GLY A 30 3.12 -5.67 0.23
CA GLY A 30 1.79 -5.88 0.79
C GLY A 30 0.92 -4.63 0.67
N ILE A 31 0.99 -3.89 -0.43
CA ILE A 31 0.19 -2.67 -0.60
C ILE A 31 -1.30 -3.01 -0.67
N LYS A 32 -1.67 -4.07 -1.41
CA LYS A 32 -3.05 -4.57 -1.39
C LYS A 32 -3.25 -5.53 -0.21
N PRO A 33 -4.22 -5.25 0.68
CA PRO A 33 -4.50 -6.15 1.79
C PRO A 33 -5.14 -7.45 1.30
N LEU A 34 -4.85 -8.55 2.00
CA LEU A 34 -5.50 -9.84 1.80
C LEU A 34 -5.60 -10.56 3.14
N TYR A 35 -6.81 -10.56 3.68
CA TYR A 35 -7.15 -11.18 4.95
C TYR A 35 -7.90 -12.48 4.73
N TYR A 36 -7.75 -13.41 5.65
CA TYR A 36 -8.52 -14.64 5.67
C TYR A 36 -8.89 -15.08 7.08
N HIS A 37 -9.98 -15.81 7.17
CA HIS A 37 -10.38 -16.59 8.32
C HIS A 37 -10.60 -18.03 7.86
N ARG A 38 -10.20 -19.01 8.68
CA ARG A 38 -10.40 -20.42 8.37
C ARG A 38 -10.86 -21.22 9.57
N THR A 39 -11.67 -22.21 9.28
CA THR A 39 -12.08 -23.30 10.18
C THR A 39 -11.83 -24.63 9.49
N ASP A 40 -12.13 -25.74 10.16
CA ASP A 40 -12.02 -27.09 9.58
C ASP A 40 -12.93 -27.29 8.35
N GLN A 41 -13.93 -26.44 8.15
CA GLN A 41 -14.96 -26.59 7.11
C GLN A 41 -14.90 -25.55 6.00
N ARG A 42 -14.32 -24.37 6.25
CA ARG A 42 -14.33 -23.27 5.28
C ARG A 42 -13.16 -22.32 5.44
N ILE A 43 -12.87 -21.62 4.34
CA ILE A 43 -11.90 -20.52 4.28
C ILE A 43 -12.62 -19.33 3.66
N VAL A 44 -12.63 -18.21 4.37
CA VAL A 44 -13.23 -16.93 3.95
C VAL A 44 -12.09 -15.95 3.74
N MET A 45 -12.13 -15.17 2.66
CA MET A 45 -11.05 -14.26 2.29
C MET A 45 -11.62 -12.93 1.80
N SER A 46 -10.89 -11.84 2.03
CA SER A 46 -11.29 -10.51 1.61
C SER A 46 -10.10 -9.54 1.64
N SER A 47 -10.16 -8.48 0.83
CA SER A 47 -9.27 -7.32 0.94
C SER A 47 -9.61 -6.40 2.12
N GLU A 48 -10.75 -6.60 2.78
CA GLU A 48 -11.19 -5.84 3.94
C GLU A 48 -11.73 -6.76 5.04
N ILE A 49 -11.26 -6.57 6.27
CA ILE A 49 -11.64 -7.41 7.43
C ILE A 49 -13.15 -7.40 7.66
N LYS A 50 -13.81 -6.23 7.53
CA LYS A 50 -15.27 -6.11 7.78
C LYS A 50 -16.11 -7.05 6.91
N ALA A 51 -15.65 -7.38 5.70
CA ALA A 51 -16.37 -8.29 4.82
C ALA A 51 -16.25 -9.76 5.27
N LEU A 52 -15.20 -10.13 6.00
CA LEU A 52 -15.09 -11.47 6.60
C LEU A 52 -16.19 -11.71 7.64
N PHE A 53 -16.66 -10.66 8.33
CA PHE A 53 -17.75 -10.75 9.31
C PHE A 53 -19.13 -11.00 8.70
N ALA A 54 -19.26 -10.94 7.37
CA ALA A 54 -20.47 -11.41 6.70
C ALA A 54 -20.63 -12.94 6.83
N ASP A 55 -19.52 -13.66 7.01
CA ASP A 55 -19.56 -15.06 7.40
C ASP A 55 -19.67 -15.18 8.94
N PRO A 56 -20.70 -15.84 9.46
CA PRO A 56 -20.96 -15.90 10.91
C PRO A 56 -19.95 -16.76 11.67
N THR A 57 -19.10 -17.53 10.98
CA THR A 57 -18.03 -18.30 11.63
C THR A 57 -16.80 -17.45 11.92
N THR A 58 -16.65 -16.29 11.26
CA THR A 58 -15.57 -15.35 11.54
C THR A 58 -15.80 -14.65 12.89
N PRO A 59 -14.90 -14.80 13.87
CA PRO A 59 -15.05 -14.14 15.16
C PRO A 59 -14.95 -12.62 15.02
N ARG A 60 -15.99 -11.91 15.45
CA ARG A 60 -15.95 -10.44 15.57
C ARG A 60 -15.50 -10.02 16.97
N ARG A 61 -14.34 -10.55 17.41
CA ARG A 61 -13.75 -10.31 18.74
C ARG A 61 -12.35 -9.72 18.61
N PHE A 62 -12.06 -8.72 19.43
CA PHE A 62 -10.75 -8.09 19.47
C PHE A 62 -9.73 -9.00 20.16
N ALA A 63 -8.58 -9.21 19.53
CA ALA A 63 -7.49 -10.04 20.04
C ALA A 63 -6.57 -9.21 20.96
N TRP A 64 -7.00 -8.96 22.20
CA TRP A 64 -6.30 -8.09 23.15
C TRP A 64 -4.87 -8.52 23.44
N ASP A 65 -4.64 -9.81 23.62
CA ASP A 65 -3.33 -10.40 23.86
C ASP A 65 -2.35 -10.05 22.73
N ARG A 66 -2.78 -10.25 21.49
CA ARG A 66 -2.01 -9.95 20.30
C ARG A 66 -1.78 -8.45 20.14
N ALA A 67 -2.84 -7.65 20.27
CA ALA A 67 -2.79 -6.20 20.13
C ALA A 67 -1.82 -5.56 21.13
N LEU A 68 -1.77 -6.06 22.36
CA LEU A 68 -0.87 -5.58 23.41
C LEU A 68 0.56 -6.14 23.28
N SER A 69 0.73 -7.30 22.63
CA SER A 69 2.04 -7.92 22.39
C SER A 69 2.82 -7.33 21.22
N VAL A 70 2.13 -6.68 20.26
CA VAL A 70 2.78 -5.95 19.19
C VAL A 70 3.38 -4.70 19.81
N PRO A 71 4.71 -4.46 19.70
CA PRO A 71 5.32 -3.24 20.22
C PRO A 71 4.73 -2.03 19.50
N LEU A 72 3.67 -1.44 20.06
CA LEU A 72 2.82 -0.45 19.40
C LEU A 72 3.52 0.88 19.09
N ALA A 73 4.81 1.06 19.43
CA ALA A 73 5.45 2.38 19.47
C ALA A 73 6.99 2.44 19.32
N ALA A 74 7.73 1.34 19.15
CA ALA A 74 9.20 1.35 19.33
C ALA A 74 10.06 1.07 18.09
N ALA A 75 9.48 0.93 16.91
CA ALA A 75 10.26 0.71 15.69
C ALA A 75 9.74 1.63 14.60
N ALA A 76 10.66 2.37 13.97
CA ALA A 76 10.48 3.03 12.68
C ALA A 76 9.64 2.20 11.70
N PRO A 77 9.08 2.76 10.61
CA PRO A 77 8.47 1.97 9.53
C PRO A 77 9.45 0.90 9.07
N ARG A 78 9.32 -0.30 9.64
CA ARG A 78 10.10 -1.45 9.24
C ARG A 78 9.30 -2.03 8.10
N PHE A 79 9.94 -2.14 6.95
CA PHE A 79 9.59 -3.15 5.95
C PHE A 79 9.91 -4.53 6.55
N SER A 80 9.33 -4.85 7.73
CA SER A 80 9.59 -6.08 8.44
C SER A 80 8.83 -7.20 7.73
N PRO A 81 9.50 -8.32 7.42
CA PRO A 81 8.88 -9.49 6.83
C PRO A 81 7.86 -10.21 7.73
N GLU A 82 7.67 -9.73 8.96
CA GLU A 82 6.82 -10.35 9.96
C GLU A 82 5.33 -10.28 9.58
N GLN A 83 4.58 -11.33 9.94
CA GLN A 83 3.14 -11.39 9.73
C GLN A 83 2.49 -10.14 10.35
N MET A 84 1.79 -9.37 9.52
CA MET A 84 0.94 -8.29 10.04
C MET A 84 -0.10 -8.91 10.95
N CYS A 85 0.05 -8.65 12.25
CA CYS A 85 -0.91 -9.10 13.24
C CYS A 85 -2.22 -8.33 13.05
N THR A 86 -3.31 -9.03 12.79
CA THR A 86 -4.64 -8.40 12.84
C THR A 86 -5.07 -8.30 14.31
N TRP A 87 -5.81 -7.24 14.65
CA TRP A 87 -6.36 -7.08 16.00
C TRP A 87 -7.68 -7.84 16.21
N PHE A 88 -7.99 -8.80 15.33
CA PHE A 88 -9.18 -9.63 15.41
C PHE A 88 -8.81 -11.09 15.56
N GLU A 89 -9.50 -11.77 16.46
CA GLU A 89 -9.27 -13.18 16.67
C GLU A 89 -9.67 -14.02 15.45
N GLY A 90 -8.85 -15.02 15.14
CA GLY A 90 -9.09 -15.91 14.00
C GLY A 90 -8.93 -15.26 12.63
N VAL A 91 -8.62 -13.95 12.56
CA VAL A 91 -8.35 -13.26 11.30
C VAL A 91 -6.85 -13.16 11.10
N GLU A 92 -6.38 -13.65 9.96
CA GLU A 92 -4.99 -13.64 9.55
C GLU A 92 -4.83 -12.75 8.31
N SER A 93 -3.63 -12.19 8.13
CA SER A 93 -3.24 -11.49 6.91
C SER A 93 -2.21 -12.33 6.18
N VAL A 94 -2.37 -12.52 4.87
CA VAL A 94 -1.29 -13.07 4.03
C VAL A 94 -0.08 -12.12 4.16
N PRO A 95 1.16 -12.59 4.39
CA PRO A 95 2.31 -11.70 4.49
C PRO A 95 2.64 -11.02 3.15
N ALA A 96 3.35 -9.88 3.21
CA ALA A 96 3.93 -9.27 2.01
C ALA A 96 4.91 -10.23 1.32
N ALA A 97 5.00 -10.13 -0.01
CA ALA A 97 5.89 -10.93 -0.85
C ALA A 97 5.73 -12.46 -0.70
N THR A 98 4.59 -12.93 -0.22
CA THR A 98 4.38 -14.36 0.09
C THR A 98 3.28 -14.97 -0.77
N VAL A 99 3.53 -16.22 -1.17
CA VAL A 99 2.52 -17.14 -1.68
C VAL A 99 2.14 -18.11 -0.57
N LEU A 100 0.89 -18.03 -0.12
CA LEU A 100 0.26 -18.98 0.80
C LEU A 100 -0.51 -20.01 -0.01
N ARG A 101 -0.26 -21.30 0.21
CA ARG A 101 -1.03 -22.38 -0.40
C ARG A 101 -1.72 -23.17 0.68
N VAL A 102 -3.02 -23.38 0.52
CA VAL A 102 -3.82 -24.24 1.38
C VAL A 102 -4.28 -25.44 0.57
N ASP A 103 -3.91 -26.64 1.01
CA ASP A 103 -4.44 -27.89 0.46
C ASP A 103 -5.84 -28.11 1.04
N LEU A 104 -6.84 -28.19 0.17
CA LEU A 104 -8.24 -28.28 0.59
C LEU A 104 -8.65 -29.70 1.02
N ARG A 105 -7.75 -30.69 0.86
CA ARG A 105 -8.04 -32.09 1.24
C ARG A 105 -7.71 -32.36 2.70
N ASP A 106 -6.63 -31.76 3.20
CA ASP A 106 -6.13 -31.98 4.56
C ASP A 106 -5.90 -30.68 5.36
N GLY A 107 -6.16 -29.52 4.77
CA GLY A 107 -6.02 -28.21 5.40
C GLY A 107 -4.57 -27.73 5.54
N ARG A 108 -3.58 -28.52 5.08
CA ARG A 108 -2.17 -28.17 5.26
C ARG A 108 -1.83 -26.90 4.50
N THR A 109 -1.00 -26.09 5.13
CA THR A 109 -0.59 -24.79 4.61
C THR A 109 0.89 -24.79 4.33
N THR A 110 1.27 -24.22 3.19
CA THR A 110 2.68 -23.98 2.84
C THR A 110 2.85 -22.52 2.44
N GLU A 111 3.95 -21.94 2.90
CA GLU A 111 4.29 -20.55 2.62
C GLU A 111 5.59 -20.51 1.82
N HIS A 112 5.62 -19.65 0.82
CA HIS A 112 6.81 -19.36 0.05
C HIS A 112 6.92 -17.86 -0.16
N ARG A 113 7.90 -17.23 0.47
CA ARG A 113 8.28 -15.86 0.17
C ARG A 113 9.03 -15.82 -1.15
N TYR A 114 8.49 -15.10 -2.12
CA TYR A 114 9.05 -15.03 -3.46
C TYR A 114 10.01 -13.86 -3.66
N TRP A 115 9.96 -12.84 -2.80
CA TRP A 115 10.80 -11.63 -2.87
C TRP A 115 11.17 -11.11 -1.48
N GLU A 116 12.36 -10.52 -1.35
CA GLU A 116 12.83 -9.83 -0.15
C GLU A 116 13.50 -8.51 -0.54
N LEU A 117 13.42 -7.51 0.33
CA LEU A 117 14.06 -6.22 0.12
C LEU A 117 15.59 -6.42 0.17
N PRO A 118 16.34 -6.01 -0.87
CA PRO A 118 17.79 -6.07 -0.84
C PRO A 118 18.33 -5.22 0.33
N THR A 119 19.23 -5.78 1.13
CA THR A 119 19.82 -5.11 2.30
C THR A 119 21.23 -4.58 2.05
N GLU A 120 21.86 -4.99 0.95
CA GLU A 120 23.21 -4.59 0.60
C GLU A 120 23.19 -3.34 -0.27
N ALA A 121 23.92 -2.31 0.16
CA ALA A 121 24.17 -1.14 -0.67
C ALA A 121 25.28 -1.46 -1.66
N ASP A 122 25.07 -1.12 -2.93
CA ASP A 122 26.13 -1.17 -3.94
C ASP A 122 27.06 0.04 -3.75
N GLU A 123 28.14 -0.16 -3.00
CA GLU A 123 29.16 0.87 -2.73
C GLU A 123 30.09 1.14 -3.93
N SER A 124 29.94 0.41 -5.04
CA SER A 124 30.82 0.57 -6.21
C SER A 124 30.43 1.73 -7.13
N THR A 125 29.25 2.32 -6.93
CA THR A 125 28.73 3.42 -7.75
C THR A 125 29.23 4.77 -7.23
N SER A 126 29.67 5.67 -8.13
CA SER A 126 30.04 7.05 -7.73
C SER A 126 28.82 7.85 -7.28
N ALA A 127 29.03 8.95 -6.57
CA ALA A 127 27.92 9.83 -6.16
C ALA A 127 27.10 10.32 -7.36
N GLU A 128 27.75 10.70 -8.46
CA GLU A 128 27.11 11.16 -9.68
C GLU A 128 26.29 10.05 -10.34
N GLY A 129 26.86 8.84 -10.43
CA GLY A 129 26.16 7.68 -11.00
C GLY A 129 24.96 7.26 -10.15
N PHE A 130 25.05 7.42 -8.82
CA PHE A 130 23.93 7.16 -7.92
C PHE A 130 22.79 8.17 -8.15
N ILE A 131 23.11 9.46 -8.27
CA ILE A 131 22.12 10.52 -8.52
C ILE A 131 21.41 10.29 -9.85
N GLU A 132 22.16 10.00 -10.91
CA GLU A 132 21.60 9.71 -12.25
C GLU A 132 20.67 8.50 -12.20
N ARG A 133 21.16 7.37 -11.67
CA ARG A 133 20.38 6.14 -11.57
C ARG A 133 19.13 6.30 -10.71
N TYR A 134 19.22 7.03 -9.60
CA TYR A 134 18.05 7.32 -8.76
C TYR A 134 17.03 8.18 -9.52
N GLY A 135 17.49 9.20 -10.25
CA GLY A 135 16.64 10.04 -11.08
C GLY A 135 15.88 9.22 -12.13
N ASP A 136 16.59 8.34 -12.85
CA ASP A 136 16.00 7.47 -13.87
C ASP A 136 14.96 6.50 -13.27
N LEU A 137 15.30 5.85 -12.15
CA LEU A 137 14.39 4.92 -11.46
C LEU A 137 13.15 5.63 -10.90
N LEU A 138 13.32 6.83 -10.35
CA LEU A 138 12.20 7.61 -9.85
C LEU A 138 11.30 8.09 -10.99
N GLU A 139 11.88 8.53 -12.10
CA GLU A 139 11.13 8.89 -13.30
C GLU A 139 10.35 7.69 -13.84
N GLU A 140 10.99 6.53 -14.04
CA GLU A 140 10.32 5.29 -14.47
C GLU A 140 9.16 4.94 -13.54
N SER A 141 9.38 4.96 -12.23
CA SER A 141 8.36 4.65 -11.22
C SER A 141 7.15 5.59 -11.31
N VAL A 142 7.38 6.90 -11.46
CA VAL A 142 6.30 7.88 -11.64
C VAL A 142 5.55 7.65 -12.95
N GLN A 143 6.24 7.31 -14.04
CA GLN A 143 5.58 7.01 -15.32
C GLN A 143 4.75 5.72 -15.26
N ASP A 144 5.24 4.67 -14.61
CA ASP A 144 4.50 3.42 -14.41
C ASP A 144 3.22 3.67 -13.60
N CYS A 145 3.28 4.59 -12.61
CA CYS A 145 2.10 4.98 -11.82
C CYS A 145 1.16 5.95 -12.53
N ALA A 146 1.62 6.65 -13.57
CA ALA A 146 0.84 7.60 -14.36
C ALA A 146 0.09 6.95 -15.54
N THR A 147 0.03 5.62 -15.59
CA THR A 147 -0.78 4.90 -16.58
C THR A 147 -2.18 4.68 -16.00
N ALA A 148 -3.16 5.47 -16.44
CA ALA A 148 -4.56 5.33 -16.04
C ALA A 148 -5.52 5.55 -17.21
N ASP A 149 -6.63 4.80 -17.22
CA ASP A 149 -7.73 4.96 -18.17
C ASP A 149 -8.65 6.16 -17.83
N THR A 150 -8.29 6.92 -16.78
CA THR A 150 -9.07 8.04 -16.23
C THR A 150 -8.15 9.21 -15.89
N GLU A 151 -8.74 10.38 -15.68
CA GLU A 151 -8.03 11.56 -15.19
C GLU A 151 -7.20 11.26 -13.94
N LEU A 152 -5.96 11.76 -13.94
CA LEU A 152 -5.03 11.59 -12.83
C LEU A 152 -5.14 12.77 -11.86
N GLY A 153 -5.17 12.42 -10.58
CA GLY A 153 -5.05 13.36 -9.47
C GLY A 153 -3.76 13.12 -8.70
N LEU A 154 -3.11 14.20 -8.26
CA LEU A 154 -1.92 14.15 -7.42
C LEU A 154 -2.16 14.91 -6.12
N PHE A 155 -1.93 14.24 -4.98
CA PHE A 155 -1.87 14.95 -3.69
C PHE A 155 -0.57 15.74 -3.60
N LEU A 156 -0.69 17.06 -3.55
CA LEU A 156 0.44 17.98 -3.59
C LEU A 156 0.60 18.66 -2.24
N SER A 157 1.79 18.51 -1.68
CA SER A 157 2.27 19.28 -0.53
C SER A 157 3.33 20.28 -0.99
N GLY A 158 3.75 21.15 -0.08
CA GLY A 158 4.90 22.03 -0.27
C GLY A 158 6.25 21.35 -0.11
N GLY A 159 6.28 20.05 0.19
CA GLY A 159 7.48 19.25 0.37
C GLY A 159 8.16 18.84 -0.94
N ILE A 160 9.43 18.46 -0.84
CA ILE A 160 10.25 18.06 -1.99
C ILE A 160 9.71 16.78 -2.68
N ASP A 161 9.21 15.81 -1.91
CA ASP A 161 8.78 14.51 -2.43
C ASP A 161 7.62 14.64 -3.44
N SER A 162 6.52 15.29 -3.02
CA SER A 162 5.35 15.50 -3.89
C SER A 162 5.66 16.48 -5.03
N SER A 163 6.57 17.44 -4.81
CA SER A 163 7.06 18.37 -5.84
C SER A 163 7.83 17.66 -6.95
N ILE A 164 8.70 16.70 -6.61
CA ILE A 164 9.43 15.90 -7.60
C ILE A 164 8.46 14.99 -8.37
N VAL A 165 7.51 14.33 -7.68
CA VAL A 165 6.49 13.50 -8.35
C VAL A 165 5.68 14.35 -9.33
N LEU A 166 5.27 15.58 -8.96
CA LEU A 166 4.58 16.50 -9.86
C LEU A 166 5.45 16.87 -11.07
N ALA A 167 6.74 17.17 -10.85
CA ALA A 167 7.68 17.54 -11.90
C ALA A 167 7.90 16.44 -12.95
N LEU A 168 7.82 15.17 -12.52
CA LEU A 168 7.98 14.00 -13.36
C LEU A 168 6.65 13.56 -14.02
N ALA A 169 5.54 13.57 -13.27
CA ALA A 169 4.23 13.14 -13.76
C ALA A 169 3.71 14.02 -14.90
N ARG A 170 3.94 15.35 -14.84
CA ARG A 170 3.52 16.30 -15.89
C ARG A 170 4.11 16.01 -17.27
N LYS A 171 5.16 15.20 -17.38
CA LYS A 171 5.76 14.83 -18.68
C LYS A 171 4.85 13.92 -19.51
N ARG A 172 3.89 13.21 -18.89
CA ARG A 172 2.99 12.27 -19.57
C ARG A 172 1.52 12.36 -19.15
N ALA A 173 1.22 12.89 -17.97
CA ALA A 173 -0.15 13.03 -17.49
C ALA A 173 -0.79 14.31 -18.06
N GLU A 174 -1.45 14.18 -19.22
CA GLU A 174 -2.33 15.24 -19.73
C GLU A 174 -3.53 15.44 -18.79
N GLY A 175 -3.94 16.69 -18.57
CA GLY A 175 -5.08 16.98 -17.71
C GLY A 175 -4.87 16.68 -16.22
N LEU A 176 -3.62 16.62 -15.75
CA LEU A 176 -3.31 16.37 -14.33
C LEU A 176 -3.93 17.44 -13.42
N HIS A 177 -4.63 17.00 -12.38
CA HIS A 177 -5.13 17.88 -11.32
C HIS A 177 -4.35 17.64 -10.03
N THR A 178 -4.08 18.69 -9.27
CA THR A 178 -3.42 18.58 -7.96
C THR A 178 -4.38 18.95 -6.84
N PHE A 179 -4.23 18.29 -5.69
CA PHE A 179 -5.10 18.46 -4.53
C PHE A 179 -4.26 18.67 -3.28
N THR A 180 -4.57 19.72 -2.51
CA THR A 180 -3.85 20.08 -1.29
C THR A 180 -4.82 20.22 -0.14
N ALA A 181 -4.55 19.53 0.97
CA ALA A 181 -5.34 19.70 2.19
C ALA A 181 -4.97 21.01 2.89
N LEU A 182 -5.98 21.83 3.15
CA LEU A 182 -5.84 23.10 3.85
C LEU A 182 -6.28 22.93 5.30
N SER A 183 -5.36 23.15 6.23
CA SER A 183 -5.60 23.11 7.68
C SER A 183 -4.83 24.25 8.34
N GLY A 184 -5.05 24.49 9.64
CA GLY A 184 -4.22 25.44 10.38
C GLY A 184 -2.72 25.13 10.24
N GLY A 185 -2.35 23.85 10.37
CA GLY A 185 -0.95 23.42 10.26
C GLY A 185 -0.33 23.64 8.88
N THR A 186 -1.04 23.29 7.78
CA THR A 186 -0.51 23.46 6.41
C THR A 186 -0.47 24.92 5.95
N ARG A 187 -1.25 25.78 6.61
CA ARG A 187 -1.18 27.23 6.42
C ARG A 187 -0.01 27.82 7.20
N ASP A 188 0.12 27.49 8.47
CA ASP A 188 1.12 28.09 9.36
C ASP A 188 2.55 27.74 8.96
N ASN A 189 2.77 26.55 8.39
CA ASN A 189 4.08 26.12 7.88
C ASN A 189 4.33 26.49 6.40
N GLY A 190 3.38 27.14 5.72
CA GLY A 190 3.49 27.54 4.32
C GLY A 190 3.38 26.40 3.30
N ASP A 191 3.07 25.17 3.70
CA ASP A 191 2.97 24.00 2.82
C ASP A 191 1.88 24.19 1.75
N ALA A 192 0.71 24.68 2.15
CA ALA A 192 -0.40 24.97 1.25
C ALA A 192 -0.10 26.14 0.29
N GLU A 193 0.68 27.12 0.74
CA GLU A 193 1.10 28.25 -0.10
C GLU A 193 2.12 27.80 -1.15
N HIS A 194 3.11 26.99 -0.74
CA HIS A 194 4.15 26.49 -1.64
C HIS A 194 3.58 25.55 -2.71
N SER A 195 2.71 24.60 -2.33
CA SER A 195 2.02 23.72 -3.27
C SER A 195 1.19 24.51 -4.30
N SER A 196 0.43 25.53 -3.86
CA SER A 196 -0.30 26.42 -4.76
C SER A 196 0.62 27.13 -5.74
N TRP A 197 1.71 27.70 -5.21
CA TRP A 197 2.68 28.42 -6.01
C TRP A 197 3.31 27.51 -7.06
N LEU A 198 3.74 26.31 -6.68
CA LEU A 198 4.38 25.35 -7.57
C LEU A 198 3.44 24.91 -8.71
N ALA A 199 2.21 24.55 -8.38
CA ALA A 199 1.21 24.17 -9.37
C ALA A 199 0.94 25.32 -10.35
N ARG A 200 0.84 26.56 -9.87
CA ARG A 200 0.71 27.76 -10.71
C ARG A 200 1.91 27.99 -11.64
N GLN A 201 3.14 27.78 -11.16
CA GLN A 201 4.35 27.90 -12.00
C GLN A 201 4.31 26.96 -13.20
N TRP A 202 3.61 25.83 -13.09
CA TRP A 202 3.50 24.83 -14.14
C TRP A 202 2.16 24.81 -14.86
N GLY A 203 1.26 25.76 -14.55
CA GLY A 203 -0.07 25.85 -15.17
C GLY A 203 -0.97 24.66 -14.84
N ILE A 204 -0.72 23.96 -13.73
CA ILE A 204 -1.47 22.77 -13.32
C ILE A 204 -2.54 23.21 -12.31
N PRO A 205 -3.82 22.81 -12.48
CA PRO A 205 -4.87 23.12 -11.51
C PRO A 205 -4.53 22.60 -10.11
N ASN A 206 -4.68 23.46 -9.10
CA ASN A 206 -4.54 23.09 -7.69
C ASN A 206 -5.84 23.36 -6.92
N HIS A 207 -6.44 22.28 -6.45
CA HIS A 207 -7.66 22.29 -5.64
C HIS A 207 -7.27 22.25 -4.17
N GLN A 208 -7.45 23.39 -3.49
CA GLN A 208 -7.22 23.46 -2.05
C GLN A 208 -8.50 23.14 -1.30
N VAL A 209 -8.48 22.06 -0.53
CA VAL A 209 -9.65 21.54 0.17
C VAL A 209 -9.49 21.81 1.66
N LEU A 210 -10.38 22.63 2.22
CA LEU A 210 -10.41 22.90 3.65
C LEU A 210 -10.73 21.60 4.42
N PHE A 211 -9.78 21.16 5.24
CA PHE A 211 -9.86 19.98 6.07
C PHE A 211 -9.89 20.40 7.54
N GLU A 212 -11.08 20.78 8.01
CA GLU A 212 -11.33 21.10 9.41
C GLU A 212 -11.91 19.89 10.13
N PRO A 213 -11.45 19.55 11.36
CA PRO A 213 -11.97 18.42 12.11
C PRO A 213 -13.49 18.40 12.29
N GLY A 214 -14.14 19.58 12.27
CA GLY A 214 -15.60 19.71 12.37
C GLY A 214 -16.37 19.47 11.07
N LEU A 215 -15.68 19.36 9.93
CA LEU A 215 -16.26 19.12 8.60
C LEU A 215 -16.02 17.67 8.10
N THR A 216 -15.20 16.89 8.80
CA THR A 216 -14.95 15.49 8.47
C THR A 216 -16.12 14.61 8.91
N PRO A 217 -16.76 13.84 8.01
CA PRO A 217 -17.81 12.91 8.39
C PRO A 217 -17.31 11.93 9.45
N THR A 218 -18.06 11.79 10.54
CA THR A 218 -17.76 10.75 11.54
C THR A 218 -18.26 9.40 11.06
N PRO A 219 -17.73 8.27 11.58
CA PRO A 219 -18.26 6.94 11.25
C PRO A 219 -19.75 6.75 11.54
N GLU A 220 -20.35 7.63 12.38
CA GLU A 220 -21.78 7.62 12.68
C GLU A 220 -22.65 8.42 11.69
N GLN A 221 -22.03 9.23 10.81
CA GLN A 221 -22.69 10.03 9.77
C GLN A 221 -22.72 9.30 8.42
#